data_AF-A0A016VJZ4-F1
#
_entry.id   AF-A0A016VJZ4-F1
#
_cell.length_a   1.000
_cell.length_b   1.000
_cell.length_c   1.000
_cell.angle_alpha   90.00
_cell.angle_beta   90.00
_cell.angle_gamma   90.00
#
_symmetry.space_group_name_H-M   'P 1'
#
loop_
_entity.id
_entity.type
_entity.pdbx_description
1 polymer ?
#
loop_
_entity_poly.entity_id
_entity_poly.type
_entity_poly.pdbx_seq_one_letter_code
_entity_poly.pdbx_strand_id
1 'polypeptide(L)'
;MGAPGDIQIGGINEKQVPILRTQFGLATKVDSIFDKAQYDGTLGLAFSQYNGTQGYPFIMNAVTRGNFAKPVFTVYLDREVGKRKIGGLITYGGVDSYNCRPVFKYENVSSDYFYQFKIDEISLGQYKHRGQYKVELTFSKIMKGPPAIVAELAKAAGAQPTGDGITYSIDCNAEFQSLEIIAGSTKYKIDPDLLIMKVNFSSHRTY
;
A
#
# COMPACT_ATOMS: atom_id res chain seq x y z
N MET A 1 21.74 13.33 -13.97
CA MET A 1 21.90 11.92 -13.53
C MET A 1 22.70 11.94 -12.24
N GLY A 2 22.18 11.35 -11.16
CA GLY A 2 22.97 11.16 -9.93
C GLY A 2 24.06 10.11 -10.16
N ALA A 3 25.25 10.32 -9.59
CA ALA A 3 26.31 9.31 -9.55
C ALA A 3 25.83 8.09 -8.74
N PRO A 4 26.33 6.86 -9.02
CA PRO A 4 26.04 5.71 -8.17
C PRO A 4 26.46 6.04 -6.73
N GLY A 5 25.49 6.03 -5.82
CA GLY A 5 25.73 6.19 -4.39
C GLY A 5 25.37 4.91 -3.66
N ASP A 6 25.86 4.80 -2.43
CA ASP A 6 25.47 3.70 -1.55
C ASP A 6 24.22 4.11 -0.79
N ILE A 7 23.17 3.30 -0.88
CA ILE A 7 21.99 3.44 -0.03
C ILE A 7 22.19 2.53 1.17
N GLN A 8 21.90 3.03 2.37
CA GLN A 8 21.84 2.20 3.57
C GLN A 8 20.38 2.01 3.97
N ILE A 9 19.97 0.77 4.18
CA ILE A 9 18.65 0.43 4.72
C ILE A 9 18.75 0.01 6.18
N GLY A 10 17.81 0.47 7.00
CA GLY A 10 17.75 0.24 8.44
C GLY A 10 17.63 1.54 9.23
N GLY A 11 17.01 1.48 10.41
CA GLY A 11 16.89 2.63 11.31
C GLY A 11 18.26 3.18 11.73
N ILE A 12 18.31 4.46 12.13
CA ILE A 12 19.56 5.15 12.52
C ILE A 12 20.30 4.48 13.69
N ASN A 13 19.57 3.71 14.51
CA ASN A 13 20.10 2.97 15.67
C ASN A 13 20.12 1.45 15.45
N GLU A 14 19.98 1.00 14.21
CA GLU A 14 19.95 -0.41 13.83
C GLU A 14 21.18 -0.77 13.01
N LYS A 15 21.43 -2.07 12.85
CA LYS A 15 22.43 -2.54 11.89
C LYS A 15 21.94 -2.22 10.48
N GLN A 16 22.59 -1.25 9.84
CA GLN A 16 22.26 -0.85 8.49
C GLN A 16 22.92 -1.76 7.44
N VAL A 17 22.22 -2.02 6.35
CA VAL A 17 22.70 -2.83 5.22
C VAL A 17 23.00 -1.91 4.04
N PRO A 18 24.26 -1.81 3.58
CA PRO A 18 24.60 -1.04 2.40
C PRO A 18 24.21 -1.78 1.12
N ILE A 19 23.46 -1.11 0.26
CA ILE A 19 23.10 -1.56 -1.09
C ILE A 19 23.90 -0.71 -2.08
N LEU A 20 25.09 -1.21 -2.40
CA LEU A 20 26.08 -0.49 -3.18
C LEU A 20 25.62 -0.24 -4.62
N ARG A 21 26.11 0.84 -5.22
CA ARG A 21 25.88 1.20 -6.63
C ARG A 21 24.39 1.33 -6.95
N THR A 22 23.62 1.89 -6.04
CA THR A 22 22.20 2.17 -6.30
C THR A 22 22.09 3.55 -6.93
N GLN A 23 21.43 3.63 -8.07
CA GLN A 23 21.09 4.91 -8.69
C GLN A 23 19.80 5.43 -8.08
N PHE A 24 19.78 6.70 -7.68
CA PHE A 24 18.59 7.38 -7.18
C PHE A 24 18.49 8.79 -7.77
N GLY A 25 17.28 9.33 -7.78
CA GLY A 25 17.02 10.70 -8.21
C GLY A 25 17.28 11.68 -7.07
N LEU A 26 17.96 12.79 -7.37
CA LEU A 26 18.05 13.96 -6.49
C LEU A 26 17.00 14.97 -6.95
N ALA A 27 15.93 15.12 -6.18
CA ALA A 27 14.92 16.14 -6.45
C ALA A 27 15.46 17.53 -6.07
N THR A 28 15.57 18.43 -7.05
CA THR A 28 16.00 19.83 -6.82
C THR A 28 14.81 20.80 -6.76
N LYS A 29 13.62 20.33 -7.13
CA LYS A 29 12.34 21.03 -7.03
C LYS A 29 11.27 19.98 -6.73
N VAL A 30 10.36 20.31 -5.82
CA VAL A 30 9.19 19.50 -5.47
C VAL A 30 7.96 20.39 -5.48
N ASP A 31 6.79 19.79 -5.70
CA ASP A 31 5.51 20.48 -5.64
C ASP A 31 5.17 20.85 -4.19
N SER A 32 4.41 21.93 -3.97
CA SER A 32 4.03 22.40 -2.63
C SER A 32 3.17 21.40 -1.85
N ILE A 33 2.60 20.39 -2.52
CA ILE A 33 1.95 19.27 -1.84
C ILE A 33 2.89 18.52 -0.88
N PHE A 34 4.21 18.59 -1.08
CA PHE A 34 5.21 17.96 -0.22
C PHE A 34 5.60 18.84 0.98
N ASP A 35 5.15 20.10 1.07
CA ASP A 35 5.50 21.01 2.19
C ASP A 35 5.04 20.48 3.55
N LYS A 36 3.99 19.65 3.57
CA LYS A 36 3.44 19.01 4.77
C LYS A 36 3.82 17.52 4.88
N ALA A 37 4.68 17.02 4.00
CA ALA A 37 5.12 15.64 4.05
C ALA A 37 5.97 15.40 5.32
N GLN A 38 5.74 14.27 5.98
CA GLN A 38 6.53 13.84 7.14
C GLN A 38 7.66 12.88 6.72
N TYR A 39 8.12 13.00 5.47
CA TYR A 39 9.16 12.18 4.87
C TYR A 39 9.95 13.00 3.85
N ASP A 40 11.24 12.68 3.70
CA ASP A 40 12.16 13.42 2.83
C ASP A 40 12.13 12.95 1.37
N GLY A 41 11.61 11.74 1.13
CA GLY A 41 11.57 11.16 -0.20
C GLY A 41 10.84 9.81 -0.26
N THR A 42 10.94 9.14 -1.40
CA THR A 42 10.30 7.84 -1.65
C THR A 42 11.32 6.80 -2.08
N LEU A 43 11.21 5.58 -1.53
CA LEU A 43 11.97 4.42 -1.96
C LEU A 43 11.01 3.45 -2.67
N GLY A 44 11.11 3.39 -4.00
CA GLY A 44 10.29 2.48 -4.80
C GLY A 44 10.63 1.01 -4.55
N LEU A 45 9.61 0.19 -4.30
CA LEU A 45 9.75 -1.25 -4.06
C LEU A 45 9.40 -2.13 -5.28
N ALA A 46 8.94 -1.52 -6.38
CA ALA A 46 8.66 -2.21 -7.63
C ALA A 46 9.89 -2.99 -8.14
N PHE A 47 9.66 -4.10 -8.81
CA PHE A 47 10.72 -5.03 -9.25
C PHE A 47 11.19 -4.76 -10.69
N SER A 48 10.62 -3.78 -11.38
CA SER A 48 10.96 -3.46 -12.76
C SER A 48 10.79 -1.97 -13.03
N GLN A 49 11.48 -1.48 -14.07
CA GLN A 49 11.43 -0.09 -14.48
C GLN A 49 10.13 0.17 -15.22
N TYR A 50 9.31 1.09 -14.72
CA TYR A 50 8.15 1.58 -15.47
C TYR A 50 8.56 2.73 -16.39
N ASN A 51 7.89 2.87 -17.53
CA ASN A 51 8.25 3.81 -18.60
C ASN A 51 8.64 5.21 -18.09
N GLY A 52 9.84 5.67 -18.47
CA GLY A 52 10.42 6.94 -18.01
C GLY A 52 11.27 6.85 -16.73
N THR A 53 11.25 5.72 -16.01
CA THR A 53 12.09 5.50 -14.83
C THR A 53 13.54 5.27 -15.28
N GLN A 54 14.47 6.06 -14.73
CA GLN A 54 15.91 5.83 -14.87
C GLN A 54 16.44 5.08 -13.65
N GLY A 55 17.33 4.12 -13.87
CA GLY A 55 18.02 3.39 -12.80
C GLY A 55 17.41 2.04 -12.46
N TYR A 56 18.27 1.09 -12.09
CA TYR A 56 17.87 -0.28 -11.79
C TYR A 56 17.07 -0.34 -10.48
N PRO A 57 15.93 -1.06 -10.42
CA PRO A 57 15.08 -1.05 -9.23
C PRO A 57 15.84 -1.47 -7.98
N PHE A 58 15.66 -0.70 -6.90
CA PHE A 58 16.37 -0.91 -5.63
C PHE A 58 16.26 -2.36 -5.13
N ILE A 59 15.04 -2.91 -5.13
CA ILE A 59 14.79 -4.26 -4.62
C ILE A 59 15.53 -5.31 -5.45
N MET A 60 15.60 -5.12 -6.76
CA MET A 60 16.32 -6.02 -7.66
C MET A 60 17.83 -5.88 -7.51
N ASN A 61 18.34 -4.66 -7.31
CA ASN A 61 19.76 -4.44 -7.02
C ASN A 61 20.19 -5.20 -5.76
N ALA A 62 19.41 -5.10 -4.68
CA ALA A 62 19.69 -5.80 -3.43
C ALA A 62 19.62 -7.34 -3.57
N VAL A 63 18.61 -7.85 -4.29
CA VAL A 63 18.47 -9.30 -4.54
C VAL A 63 19.62 -9.84 -5.38
N THR A 64 19.92 -9.21 -6.53
CA THR A 64 20.96 -9.66 -7.46
C THR A 64 22.37 -9.59 -6.89
N ARG A 65 22.59 -8.73 -5.90
CA ARG A 65 23.87 -8.61 -5.18
C ARG A 65 23.96 -9.51 -3.95
N GLY A 66 22.92 -10.29 -3.65
CA GLY A 66 22.92 -11.20 -2.50
C GLY A 66 22.83 -10.49 -1.15
N ASN A 67 22.34 -9.25 -1.09
CA ASN A 67 22.15 -8.54 0.17
C ASN A 67 21.04 -9.17 1.03
N PHE A 68 20.13 -9.91 0.42
CA PHE A 68 18.99 -10.52 1.08
C PHE A 68 19.10 -12.04 1.11
N ALA A 69 18.85 -12.65 2.27
CA ALA A 69 18.88 -14.10 2.44
C ALA A 69 17.84 -14.83 1.56
N LYS A 70 16.70 -14.18 1.30
CA LYS A 70 15.66 -14.64 0.38
C LYS A 70 15.19 -13.48 -0.50
N PRO A 71 14.75 -13.71 -1.76
CA PRO A 71 14.25 -12.65 -2.63
C PRO A 71 12.81 -12.26 -2.29
N VAL A 72 12.54 -11.95 -1.02
CA VAL A 72 11.23 -11.56 -0.49
C VAL A 72 11.38 -10.40 0.48
N PHE A 73 10.34 -9.59 0.60
CA PHE A 73 10.19 -8.66 1.71
C PHE A 73 8.76 -8.74 2.26
N THR A 74 8.58 -8.36 3.51
CA THR A 74 7.28 -8.31 4.17
C THR A 74 7.04 -6.91 4.70
N VAL A 75 5.81 -6.40 4.55
CA VAL A 75 5.40 -5.10 5.10
C VAL A 75 4.31 -5.34 6.14
N TYR A 76 4.59 -4.92 7.37
CA TYR A 76 3.63 -4.84 8.44
C TYR A 76 3.26 -3.37 8.65
N LEU A 77 1.96 -3.07 8.67
CA LEU A 77 1.44 -1.74 8.98
C LEU A 77 0.55 -1.86 10.22
N ASP A 78 0.88 -1.13 11.28
CA ASP A 78 0.05 -1.08 12.47
C ASP A 78 -1.10 -0.09 12.27
N ARG A 79 -2.29 -0.46 12.75
CA ARG A 79 -3.49 0.37 12.67
C ARG A 79 -3.52 1.45 13.75
N GLU A 80 -2.84 1.23 14.87
CA GLU A 80 -2.83 2.16 16.00
C GLU A 80 -1.68 3.18 15.90
N VAL A 81 -1.67 3.95 14.81
CA VAL A 81 -0.70 5.02 14.60
C VAL A 81 -0.79 6.03 15.77
N GLY A 82 0.29 6.16 16.53
CA GLY A 82 0.40 7.09 17.66
C GLY A 82 0.13 6.50 19.05
N LYS A 83 -0.37 5.26 19.18
CA LYS A 83 -0.44 4.57 20.49
C LYS A 83 0.80 3.73 20.79
N ARG A 84 1.43 3.19 19.75
CA ARG A 84 2.70 2.44 19.83
C ARG A 84 3.86 3.27 19.31
N LYS A 85 5.07 2.95 19.75
CA LYS A 85 6.32 3.63 19.32
C LYS A 85 6.66 3.37 17.84
N ILE A 86 6.22 2.25 17.26
CA ILE A 86 6.50 1.83 15.88
C ILE A 86 5.17 1.68 15.14
N GLY A 87 4.99 2.41 14.02
CA GLY A 87 3.76 2.39 13.21
C GLY A 87 3.74 1.35 12.09
N GLY A 88 4.84 0.62 11.90
CA GLY A 88 4.99 -0.42 10.89
C GLY A 88 6.43 -0.90 10.79
N LEU A 89 6.65 -1.99 10.05
CA LEU A 89 7.95 -2.60 9.82
C LEU A 89 8.05 -3.13 8.40
N ILE A 90 9.19 -2.93 7.75
CA ILE A 90 9.56 -3.66 6.54
C ILE A 90 10.68 -4.65 6.87
N THR A 91 10.43 -5.93 6.61
CA THR A 91 11.42 -6.99 6.76
C THR A 91 11.96 -7.34 5.38
N TYR A 92 13.22 -7.00 5.09
CA TYR A 92 13.89 -7.39 3.86
C TYR A 92 14.56 -8.76 4.02
N GLY A 93 14.46 -9.61 3.00
CA GLY A 93 15.13 -10.91 2.98
C GLY A 93 14.42 -12.02 3.74
N GLY A 94 13.18 -11.82 4.18
CA GLY A 94 12.45 -12.78 5.00
C GLY A 94 10.95 -12.52 5.10
N VAL A 95 10.25 -13.53 5.61
CA VAL A 95 8.85 -13.43 6.01
C VAL A 95 8.81 -13.04 7.47
N ASP A 96 8.06 -12.00 7.82
CA ASP A 96 7.88 -11.57 9.21
C ASP A 96 6.82 -12.43 9.90
N SER A 97 7.25 -13.48 10.61
CA SER A 97 6.35 -14.35 11.38
C SER A 97 5.99 -13.80 12.76
N TYR A 98 6.56 -12.66 13.17
CA TYR A 98 6.33 -12.06 14.47
C TYR A 98 5.16 -11.07 14.42
N ASN A 99 5.17 -10.17 13.43
CA ASN A 99 4.12 -9.16 13.28
C ASN A 99 3.01 -9.60 12.32
N CYS A 100 3.28 -10.50 11.36
CA CYS A 100 2.28 -10.97 10.41
C CYS A 100 1.81 -12.39 10.73
N ARG A 101 0.56 -12.69 10.35
CA ARG A 101 0.03 -14.06 10.35
C ARG A 101 0.75 -14.92 9.31
N PRO A 102 0.73 -16.26 9.44
CA PRO A 102 1.29 -17.15 8.43
C PRO A 102 0.73 -16.84 7.03
N VAL A 103 1.60 -16.90 6.02
CA VAL A 103 1.22 -16.74 4.62
C VAL A 103 0.30 -17.89 4.25
N PHE A 104 -0.95 -17.58 3.89
CA PHE A 104 -1.95 -18.59 3.53
C PHE A 104 -2.09 -18.78 2.01
N LYS A 105 -1.64 -17.80 1.20
CA LYS A 105 -1.74 -17.84 -0.26
C LYS A 105 -0.73 -16.90 -0.93
N TYR A 106 -0.21 -17.33 -2.08
CA TYR A 106 0.47 -16.48 -3.06
C TYR A 106 -0.41 -16.30 -4.29
N GLU A 107 -0.49 -15.08 -4.80
CA GLU A 107 -1.13 -14.78 -6.07
C GLU A 107 -0.07 -14.49 -7.14
N ASN A 108 -0.34 -14.92 -8.37
CA ASN A 108 0.56 -14.67 -9.49
C ASN A 108 0.49 -13.19 -9.86
N VAL A 109 1.66 -12.58 -10.01
CA VAL A 109 1.78 -11.20 -10.49
C VAL A 109 1.32 -11.12 -11.95
N SER A 110 0.46 -10.15 -12.26
CA SER A 110 -0.14 -9.94 -13.58
C SER A 110 0.44 -8.76 -14.37
N SER A 111 1.47 -8.12 -13.83
CA SER A 111 2.16 -6.96 -14.41
C SER A 111 3.66 -7.23 -14.49
N ASP A 112 4.32 -6.72 -15.54
CA ASP A 112 5.78 -6.79 -15.66
C ASP A 112 6.49 -5.72 -14.83
N TYR A 113 5.74 -4.85 -14.14
CA TYR A 113 6.26 -3.66 -13.46
C TYR A 113 5.94 -3.60 -11.97
N PHE A 114 4.70 -3.93 -11.60
CA PHE A 114 4.16 -3.66 -10.27
C PHE A 114 3.67 -4.94 -9.58
N TYR A 115 3.56 -4.90 -8.25
CA TYR A 115 2.87 -5.93 -7.48
C TYR A 115 1.37 -5.82 -7.72
N GLN A 116 0.94 -6.40 -8.83
CA GLN A 116 -0.41 -6.37 -9.32
C GLN A 116 -0.92 -7.81 -9.48
N PHE A 117 -2.15 -8.08 -9.06
CA PHE A 117 -2.80 -9.38 -9.23
C PHE A 117 -4.23 -9.21 -9.75
N LYS A 118 -4.83 -10.31 -10.22
CA LYS A 118 -6.18 -10.30 -10.77
C LYS A 118 -7.21 -10.69 -9.72
N ILE A 119 -8.39 -10.08 -9.79
CA ILE A 119 -9.58 -10.46 -9.02
C ILE A 119 -10.74 -10.71 -9.99
N ASP A 120 -11.68 -11.54 -9.56
CA ASP A 120 -12.84 -12.00 -10.34
C ASP A 120 -14.18 -11.50 -9.76
N GLU A 121 -14.24 -11.23 -8.46
CA GLU A 121 -15.45 -10.75 -7.78
C GLU A 121 -15.08 -9.83 -6.62
N ILE A 122 -15.91 -8.81 -6.41
CA ILE A 122 -15.92 -7.97 -5.20
C ILE A 122 -17.36 -7.85 -4.70
N SER A 123 -17.56 -7.95 -3.39
CA SER A 123 -18.90 -7.86 -2.81
C SER A 123 -18.90 -7.28 -1.40
N LEU A 124 -19.99 -6.62 -1.05
CA LEU A 124 -20.27 -6.07 0.27
C LEU A 124 -21.78 -6.09 0.49
N GLY A 125 -22.22 -6.74 1.57
CA GLY A 125 -23.64 -6.91 1.85
C GLY A 125 -24.39 -7.60 0.71
N GLN A 126 -25.42 -6.95 0.19
CA GLN A 126 -26.21 -7.45 -0.94
C GLN A 126 -25.60 -7.10 -2.32
N TYR A 127 -24.64 -6.18 -2.36
CA TYR A 127 -24.00 -5.81 -3.62
C TYR A 127 -22.89 -6.79 -3.96
N LYS A 128 -22.92 -7.27 -5.21
CA LYS A 128 -21.94 -8.19 -5.75
C LYS A 128 -21.64 -7.81 -7.19
N HIS A 129 -20.34 -7.69 -7.49
CA HIS A 129 -19.86 -7.38 -8.82
C HIS A 129 -18.87 -8.43 -9.29
N ARG A 130 -19.14 -9.03 -10.45
CA ARG A 130 -18.26 -10.00 -11.12
C ARG A 130 -17.59 -9.37 -12.32
N GLY A 131 -16.29 -9.57 -12.45
CA GLY A 131 -15.51 -9.12 -13.58
C GLY A 131 -14.02 -9.24 -13.31
N GLN A 132 -13.23 -9.25 -14.39
CA GLN A 132 -11.77 -9.34 -14.28
C GLN A 132 -11.17 -7.96 -14.05
N TYR A 133 -10.64 -7.74 -12.86
CA TYR A 133 -9.96 -6.50 -12.49
C TYR A 133 -8.51 -6.78 -12.08
N LYS A 134 -7.69 -5.74 -12.18
CA LYS A 134 -6.30 -5.74 -11.73
C LYS A 134 -6.21 -4.90 -10.46
N VAL A 135 -5.68 -5.48 -9.39
CA VAL A 135 -5.44 -4.81 -8.11
C VAL A 135 -3.95 -4.60 -7.96
N GLU A 136 -3.55 -3.35 -7.73
CA GLU A 136 -2.15 -2.99 -7.53
C GLU A 136 -1.91 -2.58 -6.07
N LEU A 137 -0.87 -3.15 -5.46
CA LEU A 137 -0.45 -2.82 -4.11
C LEU A 137 0.41 -1.56 -4.13
N THR A 138 -0.17 -0.44 -3.70
CA THR A 138 0.47 0.89 -3.72
C THR A 138 0.85 1.40 -2.33
N PHE A 139 0.55 0.64 -1.27
CA PHE A 139 0.69 1.07 0.14
C PHE A 139 -0.01 2.41 0.45
N SER A 140 -1.08 2.73 -0.28
CA SER A 140 -1.91 3.90 -0.01
C SER A 140 -2.78 3.70 1.24
N LYS A 141 -3.14 4.82 1.89
CA LYS A 141 -4.07 4.83 3.04
C LYS A 141 -5.51 4.45 2.65
N ILE A 142 -5.85 4.54 1.36
CA ILE A 142 -7.21 4.32 0.85
C ILE A 142 -7.21 3.30 -0.28
N MET A 143 -8.25 2.48 -0.34
CA MET A 143 -8.54 1.63 -1.49
C MET A 143 -9.30 2.44 -2.53
N LYS A 144 -8.88 2.33 -3.79
CA LYS A 144 -9.49 3.03 -4.93
C LYS A 144 -9.95 2.01 -5.96
N GLY A 145 -11.01 2.32 -6.68
CA GLY A 145 -11.55 1.47 -7.73
C GLY A 145 -12.42 2.25 -8.72
N PRO A 146 -12.99 1.56 -9.72
CA PRO A 146 -13.89 2.18 -10.69
C PRO A 146 -15.06 2.90 -9.98
N PRO A 147 -15.35 4.17 -10.31
CA PRO A 147 -16.32 4.98 -9.56
C PRO A 147 -17.69 4.32 -9.37
N ALA A 148 -18.22 3.67 -10.41
CA ALA A 148 -19.52 2.99 -10.35
C ALA A 148 -19.54 1.82 -9.35
N ILE A 149 -18.46 1.05 -9.27
CA ILE A 149 -18.36 -0.10 -8.35
C ILE A 149 -18.20 0.41 -6.91
N VAL A 150 -17.36 1.42 -6.71
CA VAL A 150 -17.14 2.01 -5.37
C VAL A 150 -18.42 2.67 -4.85
N ALA A 151 -19.20 3.33 -5.71
CA ALA A 151 -20.46 3.94 -5.32
C ALA A 151 -21.49 2.92 -4.83
N GLU A 152 -21.61 1.77 -5.50
CA GLU A 152 -22.51 0.70 -5.08
C GLU A 152 -22.03 -0.01 -3.81
N LEU A 153 -20.72 -0.22 -3.65
CA LEU A 153 -20.14 -0.72 -2.39
C LEU A 153 -20.41 0.23 -1.22
N ALA A 154 -20.20 1.54 -1.43
CA ALA A 154 -20.46 2.57 -0.43
C ALA A 154 -21.95 2.61 -0.04
N LYS A 155 -22.85 2.55 -1.03
CA LYS A 155 -24.29 2.48 -0.81
C LYS A 155 -24.68 1.22 -0.03
N ALA A 156 -24.09 0.06 -0.36
CA ALA A 156 -24.35 -1.19 0.35
C ALA A 156 -23.85 -1.16 1.80
N ALA A 157 -22.82 -0.36 2.11
CA ALA A 157 -22.36 -0.12 3.46
C ALA A 157 -23.20 0.94 4.22
N GLY A 158 -24.05 1.71 3.52
CA GLY A 158 -24.78 2.85 4.09
C GLY A 158 -23.97 4.15 4.14
N ALA A 159 -22.86 4.24 3.42
CA ALA A 159 -22.01 5.41 3.34
C ALA A 159 -22.54 6.46 2.34
N GLN A 160 -22.20 7.73 2.55
CA GLN A 160 -22.60 8.87 1.72
C GLN A 160 -21.37 9.56 1.12
N PRO A 161 -21.45 10.13 -0.10
CA PRO A 161 -20.33 10.87 -0.68
C PRO A 161 -20.01 12.10 0.17
N THR A 162 -18.72 12.40 0.35
CA THR A 162 -18.27 13.57 1.12
C THR A 162 -18.31 14.88 0.32
N GLY A 163 -18.48 14.79 -0.99
CA GLY A 163 -18.48 15.94 -1.92
C GLY A 163 -17.10 16.30 -2.48
N ASP A 164 -16.02 15.66 -2.04
CA ASP A 164 -14.65 15.85 -2.60
C ASP A 164 -14.42 15.11 -3.93
N GLY A 165 -15.41 14.33 -4.37
CA GLY A 165 -15.39 13.54 -5.60
C GLY A 165 -14.63 12.22 -5.51
N ILE A 166 -14.01 11.88 -4.37
CA ILE A 166 -13.13 10.72 -4.23
C ILE A 166 -13.32 9.90 -2.94
N THR A 167 -14.05 10.39 -1.94
CA THR A 167 -14.29 9.70 -0.66
C THR A 167 -15.77 9.62 -0.25
N TYR A 168 -16.03 8.72 0.70
CA TYR A 168 -17.32 8.50 1.33
C TYR A 168 -17.19 8.57 2.85
N SER A 169 -18.23 9.02 3.53
CA SER A 169 -18.34 9.05 5.00
C SER A 169 -19.47 8.14 5.47
N ILE A 170 -19.30 7.61 6.67
CA ILE A 170 -20.26 6.73 7.34
C ILE A 170 -20.21 6.99 8.85
N ASP A 171 -21.27 6.67 9.58
CA ASP A 171 -21.25 6.67 11.04
C ASP A 171 -20.15 5.72 11.55
N CYS A 172 -19.36 6.17 12.54
CA CYS A 172 -18.30 5.35 13.13
C CYS A 172 -18.81 4.07 13.81
N ASN A 173 -20.09 4.03 14.16
CA ASN A 173 -20.77 2.89 14.78
C ASN A 173 -21.64 2.11 13.77
N ALA A 174 -21.54 2.41 12.47
CA ALA A 174 -22.31 1.70 11.46
C ALA A 174 -21.90 0.21 11.42
N GLU A 175 -22.91 -0.65 11.36
CA GLU A 175 -22.73 -2.08 11.19
C GLU A 175 -23.06 -2.48 9.75
N PHE A 176 -22.09 -3.08 9.05
CA PHE A 176 -22.25 -3.61 7.70
C PHE A 176 -21.45 -4.90 7.55
N GLN A 177 -21.64 -5.64 6.45
CA GLN A 177 -20.92 -6.89 6.23
C GLN A 177 -19.49 -6.63 5.76
N SER A 178 -18.59 -7.59 6.02
CA SER A 178 -17.20 -7.53 5.54
C SER A 178 -17.14 -7.42 4.01
N LEU A 179 -16.15 -6.69 3.51
CA LEU A 179 -15.82 -6.68 2.08
C LEU A 179 -15.18 -8.02 1.72
N GLU A 180 -15.70 -8.66 0.68
CA GLU A 180 -15.17 -9.90 0.15
C GLU A 180 -14.61 -9.71 -1.26
N ILE A 181 -13.39 -10.18 -1.49
CA ILE A 181 -12.69 -10.14 -2.78
C ILE A 181 -12.32 -11.57 -3.16
N ILE A 182 -12.69 -11.98 -4.38
CA ILE A 182 -12.32 -13.29 -4.92
C ILE A 182 -11.22 -13.13 -5.97
N ALA A 183 -10.14 -13.89 -5.83
CA ALA A 183 -9.07 -14.00 -6.81
C ALA A 183 -8.84 -15.49 -7.12
N GLY A 184 -9.33 -15.96 -8.27
CA GLY A 184 -9.38 -17.37 -8.62
C GLY A 184 -10.12 -18.19 -7.56
N SER A 185 -9.40 -19.09 -6.91
CA SER A 185 -9.93 -19.93 -5.82
C SER A 185 -9.83 -19.29 -4.43
N THR A 186 -9.20 -18.11 -4.32
CA THR A 186 -8.90 -17.46 -3.04
C THR A 186 -9.99 -16.47 -2.69
N LYS A 187 -10.43 -16.48 -1.43
CA LYS A 187 -11.33 -15.49 -0.86
C LYS A 187 -10.60 -14.65 0.19
N TYR A 188 -10.52 -13.35 -0.04
CA TYR A 188 -10.05 -12.36 0.92
C TYR A 188 -11.25 -11.70 1.59
N LYS A 189 -11.23 -11.62 2.92
CA LYS A 189 -12.27 -10.99 3.72
C LYS A 189 -11.66 -9.85 4.53
N ILE A 190 -12.25 -8.66 4.43
CA ILE A 190 -11.83 -7.47 5.16
C ILE A 190 -13.00 -7.02 6.03
N ASP A 191 -12.82 -7.08 7.34
CA ASP A 191 -13.88 -6.78 8.29
C ASP A 191 -14.22 -5.27 8.32
N PRO A 192 -15.47 -4.90 8.68
CA PRO A 192 -15.94 -3.52 8.61
C PRO A 192 -15.06 -2.51 9.35
N ASP A 193 -14.53 -2.89 10.51
CA ASP A 193 -13.66 -2.05 11.29
C ASP A 193 -12.37 -1.70 10.54
N LEU A 194 -11.86 -2.58 9.67
CA LEU A 194 -10.69 -2.36 8.80
C LEU A 194 -10.98 -1.44 7.59
N LEU A 195 -12.25 -1.17 7.30
CA LEU A 195 -12.69 -0.38 6.15
C LEU A 195 -13.00 1.08 6.53
N ILE A 196 -13.11 1.39 7.82
CA ILE A 196 -13.42 2.73 8.32
C ILE A 196 -12.15 3.38 8.87
N MET A 197 -11.82 4.56 8.35
CA MET A 197 -10.82 5.45 8.94
C MET A 197 -11.53 6.53 9.77
N LYS A 198 -11.26 6.56 11.08
CA LYS A 198 -11.78 7.61 11.96
C LYS A 198 -11.08 8.94 11.67
N VAL A 199 -11.84 9.92 11.23
CA VAL A 199 -11.38 11.30 11.02
C VAL A 199 -11.98 12.19 12.09
N ASN A 200 -11.14 12.89 12.84
CA ASN A 200 -11.60 13.98 13.69
C ASN A 200 -11.77 15.21 12.80
N PHE A 201 -13.01 15.55 12.46
CA PHE A 201 -13.29 16.87 11.91
C PHE A 201 -13.10 17.91 13.02
N SER A 202 -11.87 18.34 13.27
CA SER A 202 -11.62 19.56 14.00
C SER A 202 -12.20 20.70 13.17
N SER A 203 -13.22 21.36 13.71
CA SER A 203 -13.92 22.50 13.12
C SER A 203 -12.98 23.67 12.88
N HIS A 204 -12.23 23.65 11.78
CA HIS A 204 -11.56 24.82 11.20
C HIS A 204 -11.89 24.85 9.71
N ARG A 205 -13.19 25.01 9.39
CA ARG A 205 -13.58 25.67 8.15
C ARG A 205 -13.48 27.17 8.39
N THR A 206 -12.36 27.76 7.99
CA THR A 206 -12.35 29.16 7.58
C THR A 206 -12.20 29.15 6.07
N TYR A 207 -13.19 29.77 5.42
CA TYR A 207 -13.21 30.08 4.00
C TYR A 207 -11.99 30.91 3.57
#